data_AF-A0A6M1YCF3-F1
#
_entry.id   AF-A0A6M1YCF3-F1
#
_cell.length_a   1.000
_cell.length_b   1.000
_cell.length_c   1.000
_cell.angle_alpha   90.00
_cell.angle_beta   90.00
_cell.angle_gamma   90.00
#
_symmetry.space_group_name_H-M   'P 1'
#
loop_
_entity.id
_entity.type
_entity.pdbx_description
1 polymer ?
#
loop_
_entity_poly.entity_id
_entity_poly.type
_entity_poly.pdbx_seq_one_letter_code
_entity_poly.pdbx_strand_id
1 'polypeptide(L)'
;MNSQLEDLDRLARQAERYARYSRSAGGLSSVIGGGLLAASFLLNAYAELTPVLRALLAATPLLWLGAKELLRRGYYQREGAVLQSPTPKERRAHAWNVVYLTAVSLVVLGFVVAALLRDGRAPDARVLGYVAMVVAIPFVAWRWFWSASDFLVGVLLMCQSAVVIHGGNYPPIWVPYIALCAAIAVFTGWREHRDYLVLRAELAAPPAQGEAL
;
A
#
# COMPACT_ATOMS: atom_id res chain seq x y z
N MET A 1 14.97 -37.13 19.02
CA MET A 1 15.84 -36.11 18.38
C MET A 1 15.21 -35.56 17.09
N ASN A 2 14.69 -36.42 16.19
CA ASN A 2 14.01 -35.95 14.96
C ASN A 2 12.70 -35.17 15.24
N SER A 3 11.89 -35.58 16.22
CA SER A 3 10.63 -34.89 16.57
C SER A 3 10.84 -33.44 17.05
N GLN A 4 11.85 -33.20 17.87
CA GLN A 4 12.18 -31.85 18.36
C GLN A 4 12.67 -30.92 17.25
N LEU A 5 13.42 -31.44 16.27
CA LEU A 5 13.86 -30.66 15.11
C LEU A 5 12.67 -30.31 14.21
N GLU A 6 11.75 -31.26 13.99
CA GLU A 6 10.53 -31.03 13.20
C GLU A 6 9.60 -29.99 13.83
N ASP A 7 9.47 -30.01 15.17
CA ASP A 7 8.70 -29.01 15.92
C ASP A 7 9.33 -27.61 15.84
N LEU A 8 10.66 -27.50 15.97
CA LEU A 8 11.37 -26.23 15.83
C LEU A 8 11.23 -25.66 14.42
N ASP A 9 11.36 -26.50 13.39
CA ASP A 9 11.17 -26.11 12.00
C ASP A 9 9.73 -25.64 11.71
N ARG A 10 8.73 -26.31 12.32
CA ARG A 10 7.33 -25.90 12.22
C ARG A 10 7.10 -24.54 12.85
N LEU A 11 7.61 -24.31 14.06
CA LEU A 11 7.51 -23.03 14.77
C LEU A 11 8.22 -21.92 14.01
N ALA A 12 9.42 -22.17 13.47
CA ALA A 12 10.15 -21.22 12.65
C ALA A 12 9.35 -20.80 11.41
N ARG A 13 8.75 -21.77 10.68
CA ARG A 13 7.88 -21.49 9.53
C ARG A 13 6.61 -20.72 9.91
N GLN A 14 6.01 -21.02 11.07
CA GLN A 14 4.85 -20.28 11.57
C GLN A 14 5.21 -18.83 11.93
N ALA A 15 6.33 -18.64 12.63
CA ALA A 15 6.85 -17.33 13.00
C ALA A 15 7.20 -16.50 11.74
N GLU A 16 7.82 -17.11 10.72
CA GLU A 16 8.12 -16.44 9.46
C GLU A 16 6.84 -16.02 8.72
N ARG A 17 5.85 -16.92 8.59
CA ARG A 17 4.54 -16.61 7.99
C ARG A 17 3.83 -15.47 8.74
N TYR A 18 3.88 -15.48 10.07
CA TYR A 18 3.28 -14.43 10.90
C TYR A 18 4.02 -13.10 10.74
N ALA A 19 5.35 -13.14 10.71
CA ALA A 19 6.20 -11.96 10.55
C ALA A 19 5.89 -11.20 9.26
N ARG A 20 5.49 -11.88 8.17
CA ARG A 20 5.11 -11.22 6.91
C ARG A 20 4.00 -10.18 7.08
N TYR A 21 3.05 -10.37 7.99
CA TYR A 21 1.97 -9.39 8.26
C TYR A 21 2.45 -8.11 8.96
N SER A 22 3.71 -8.06 9.40
CA SER A 22 4.35 -6.82 9.85
C SER A 22 4.72 -5.87 8.71
N ARG A 23 4.86 -6.39 7.49
CA ARG A 23 5.47 -5.61 6.40
C ARG A 23 4.97 -5.95 5.00
N SER A 24 5.03 -7.21 4.57
CA SER A 24 4.83 -7.62 3.16
C SER A 24 3.45 -8.16 2.83
N ALA A 25 2.71 -8.70 3.81
CA ALA A 25 1.33 -9.12 3.59
C ALA A 25 0.39 -7.93 3.84
N GLY A 26 -0.32 -7.51 2.80
CA GLY A 26 -1.23 -6.37 2.85
C GLY A 26 -2.60 -6.75 3.40
N GLY A 27 -3.07 -7.97 3.14
CA GLY A 27 -4.31 -8.52 3.68
C GLY A 27 -5.51 -7.60 3.47
N LEU A 28 -6.23 -7.30 4.55
CA LEU A 28 -7.36 -6.37 4.56
C LEU A 28 -6.99 -4.96 4.11
N SER A 29 -5.74 -4.51 4.29
CA SER A 29 -5.33 -3.17 3.80
C SER A 29 -5.29 -3.10 2.28
N SER A 30 -5.00 -4.21 1.58
CA SER A 30 -5.08 -4.27 0.12
C SER A 30 -6.53 -4.30 -0.36
N VAL A 31 -7.44 -4.93 0.39
CA VAL A 31 -8.88 -4.90 0.11
C VAL A 31 -9.44 -3.49 0.25
N ILE A 32 -9.18 -2.83 1.38
CA ILE A 32 -9.58 -1.45 1.63
C ILE A 32 -8.96 -0.53 0.57
N GLY A 33 -7.66 -0.71 0.30
CA GLY A 33 -6.93 0.04 -0.70
C GLY A 33 -7.52 -0.07 -2.10
N GLY A 34 -7.81 -1.30 -2.56
CA GLY A 34 -8.46 -1.53 -3.85
C GLY A 34 -9.88 -0.95 -3.91
N GLY A 35 -10.65 -1.06 -2.84
CA GLY A 35 -11.98 -0.43 -2.74
C GLY A 35 -11.91 1.11 -2.82
N LEU A 36 -11.01 1.73 -2.05
CA LEU A 36 -10.76 3.17 -2.10
C LEU A 36 -10.28 3.60 -3.48
N LEU A 37 -9.39 2.82 -4.11
CA LEU A 37 -8.87 3.08 -5.44
C LEU A 37 -10.00 3.11 -6.48
N ALA A 38 -10.84 2.07 -6.51
CA ALA A 38 -11.97 1.99 -7.43
C ALA A 38 -12.97 3.14 -7.20
N ALA A 39 -13.36 3.38 -5.95
CA ALA A 39 -14.30 4.45 -5.61
C ALA A 39 -13.75 5.83 -6.01
N SER A 40 -12.48 6.09 -5.71
CA SER A 40 -11.86 7.41 -5.97
C SER A 40 -11.82 7.74 -7.45
N PHE A 41 -11.41 6.78 -8.29
CA PHE A 41 -11.33 7.00 -9.74
C PHE A 41 -12.71 7.05 -10.39
N LEU A 42 -13.67 6.24 -9.94
CA LEU A 42 -15.06 6.33 -10.44
C LEU A 42 -15.68 7.69 -10.12
N LEU A 43 -15.54 8.16 -8.88
CA LEU A 43 -16.03 9.48 -8.47
C LEU A 43 -15.32 10.58 -9.25
N ASN A 44 -14.00 10.49 -9.41
CA ASN A 44 -13.22 11.49 -10.14
C ASN A 44 -13.57 11.55 -11.64
N ALA A 45 -13.92 10.42 -12.26
CA ALA A 45 -14.23 10.34 -13.69
C ALA A 45 -15.68 10.74 -14.02
N TYR A 46 -16.65 10.47 -13.13
CA TYR A 46 -18.07 10.58 -13.45
C TYR A 46 -18.87 11.55 -12.57
N ALA A 47 -18.37 11.94 -11.39
CA ALA A 47 -19.10 12.83 -10.50
C ALA A 47 -18.67 14.29 -10.67
N GLU A 48 -19.61 15.22 -10.47
CA GLU A 48 -19.29 16.62 -10.28
C GLU A 48 -18.62 16.81 -8.93
N LEU A 49 -17.32 17.15 -8.94
CA LEU A 49 -16.53 17.20 -7.73
C LEU A 49 -16.72 18.52 -6.98
N THR A 50 -17.62 18.48 -5.98
CA THR A 50 -17.74 19.53 -4.97
C THR A 50 -16.42 19.72 -4.20
N PRO A 51 -16.18 20.89 -3.58
CA PRO A 51 -14.96 21.12 -2.79
C PRO A 51 -14.74 20.08 -1.68
N VAL A 52 -15.82 19.64 -1.04
CA VAL A 52 -15.78 18.60 0.00
C VAL A 52 -15.34 17.26 -0.58
N LEU A 53 -15.92 16.86 -1.72
CA LEU A 53 -15.55 15.60 -2.37
C LEU A 53 -14.10 15.63 -2.85
N ARG A 54 -13.61 16.78 -3.36
CA ARG A 54 -12.19 16.96 -3.71
C ARG A 54 -11.29 16.78 -2.49
N ALA A 55 -11.64 17.35 -1.35
CA ALA A 55 -10.87 17.20 -0.12
C ALA A 55 -10.83 15.73 0.34
N LEU A 56 -11.95 15.01 0.27
CA LEU A 56 -12.01 13.59 0.59
C LEU A 56 -11.16 12.74 -0.37
N LEU A 57 -11.26 12.98 -1.68
CA LEU A 57 -10.45 12.33 -2.71
C LEU A 57 -8.97 12.72 -2.65
N ALA A 58 -8.62 13.87 -2.10
CA ALA A 58 -7.23 14.22 -1.84
C ALA A 58 -6.69 13.47 -0.61
N ALA A 59 -7.53 13.19 0.37
CA ALA A 59 -7.16 12.52 1.62
C ALA A 59 -7.12 10.98 1.53
N THR A 60 -7.58 10.37 0.43
CA THR A 60 -7.65 8.90 0.30
C THR A 60 -6.33 8.16 0.51
N PRO A 61 -5.15 8.65 0.09
CA PRO A 61 -3.89 8.01 0.43
C PRO A 61 -3.64 7.96 1.95
N LEU A 62 -3.99 9.03 2.67
CA LEU A 62 -3.82 9.12 4.12
C LEU A 62 -4.79 8.19 4.85
N LEU A 63 -6.05 8.14 4.40
CA LEU A 63 -7.05 7.23 4.93
C LEU A 63 -6.61 5.77 4.77
N TRP A 64 -6.08 5.41 3.60
CA TRP A 64 -5.57 4.08 3.34
C TRP A 64 -4.34 3.75 4.19
N LEU A 65 -3.34 4.64 4.26
CA LEU A 65 -2.14 4.44 5.09
C LEU A 65 -2.50 4.33 6.58
N GLY A 66 -3.47 5.12 7.06
CA GLY A 66 -3.99 5.05 8.41
C GLY A 66 -4.66 3.69 8.69
N ALA A 67 -5.55 3.26 7.81
CA ALA A 67 -6.19 1.95 7.91
C ALA A 67 -5.16 0.81 7.91
N LYS A 68 -4.15 0.90 7.04
CA LYS A 68 -3.05 -0.07 6.98
C LYS A 68 -2.28 -0.14 8.30
N GLU A 69 -1.90 1.01 8.86
CA GLU A 69 -1.14 1.06 10.12
C GLU A 69 -1.95 0.52 11.30
N LEU A 70 -3.25 0.85 11.37
CA LEU A 70 -4.18 0.35 12.38
C LEU A 70 -4.35 -1.17 12.27
N LEU A 71 -4.55 -1.70 11.06
CA LEU A 71 -4.65 -3.14 10.83
C LEU A 71 -3.35 -3.85 11.19
N ARG A 72 -2.20 -3.29 10.81
CA ARG A 72 -0.90 -3.88 11.15
C ARG A 72 -0.73 -4.00 12.66
N ARG A 73 -0.87 -2.90 13.40
CA ARG A 73 -0.58 -2.87 14.86
C ARG A 73 -1.68 -3.53 15.67
N GLY A 74 -2.94 -3.24 15.36
CA GLY A 74 -4.08 -3.62 16.19
C GLY A 74 -4.71 -4.96 15.84
N TYR A 75 -4.66 -5.38 14.57
CA TYR A 75 -5.32 -6.61 14.12
C TYR A 75 -4.33 -7.75 13.85
N TYR A 76 -3.30 -7.48 13.04
CA TYR A 76 -2.35 -8.52 12.63
C TYR A 76 -1.28 -8.80 13.69
N GLN A 77 -0.77 -7.78 14.39
CA GLN A 77 0.26 -7.93 15.43
C GLN A 77 -0.29 -7.96 16.86
N ARG A 78 -1.57 -8.28 17.05
CA ARG A 78 -2.21 -8.28 18.37
C ARG A 78 -1.57 -9.27 19.37
N GLU A 79 -1.15 -10.43 18.87
CA GLU A 79 -0.61 -11.53 19.69
C GLU A 79 0.92 -11.39 19.94
N GLY A 80 1.56 -10.36 19.38
CA GLY A 80 2.98 -10.11 19.55
C GLY A 80 3.61 -9.39 18.35
N ALA A 81 4.55 -8.48 18.62
CA ALA A 81 5.24 -7.75 17.56
C ALA A 81 6.41 -8.55 17.00
N VAL A 82 6.18 -9.28 15.90
CA VAL A 82 7.24 -9.95 15.14
C VAL A 82 7.58 -9.14 13.90
N LEU A 83 8.85 -8.81 13.72
CA LEU A 83 9.33 -8.08 12.55
C LEU A 83 9.84 -9.07 11.49
N GLN A 84 9.34 -8.92 10.26
CA GLN A 84 9.91 -9.65 9.13
C GLN A 84 11.36 -9.20 8.89
N SER A 85 12.28 -10.16 8.81
CA SER A 85 13.60 -9.95 8.23
C SER A 85 13.49 -10.17 6.72
N PRO A 86 13.55 -9.11 5.89
CA PRO A 86 13.36 -9.29 4.45
C PRO A 86 14.56 -10.00 3.85
N THR A 87 14.30 -10.86 2.88
CA THR A 87 15.36 -11.52 2.11
C THR A 87 16.17 -10.48 1.31
N PRO A 88 17.44 -10.76 0.95
CA PRO A 88 18.24 -9.83 0.15
C PRO A 88 17.58 -9.47 -1.20
N LYS A 89 16.86 -10.42 -1.80
CA LYS A 89 16.11 -10.21 -3.04
C LYS A 89 14.95 -9.22 -2.86
N GLU A 90 14.16 -9.37 -1.80
CA GLU A 90 13.06 -8.44 -1.49
C GLU A 90 13.58 -7.02 -1.20
N ARG A 91 14.68 -6.89 -0.44
CA ARG A 91 15.30 -5.57 -0.20
C ARG A 91 15.76 -4.91 -1.49
N ARG A 92 16.36 -5.67 -2.40
CA ARG A 92 16.81 -5.16 -3.70
C ARG A 92 15.64 -4.75 -4.58
N ALA A 93 14.59 -5.56 -4.64
CA ALA A 93 13.37 -5.23 -5.39
C ALA A 93 12.70 -3.96 -4.84
N HIS A 94 12.58 -3.85 -3.51
CA HIS A 94 12.07 -2.65 -2.84
C HIS A 94 12.91 -1.41 -3.16
N ALA A 95 14.24 -1.51 -3.02
CA ALA A 95 15.15 -0.42 -3.34
C ALA A 95 15.01 0.03 -4.80
N TRP A 96 14.90 -0.91 -5.74
CA TRP A 96 14.68 -0.59 -7.15
C TRP A 96 13.36 0.14 -7.39
N ASN A 97 12.27 -0.30 -6.75
CA ASN A 97 10.98 0.37 -6.83
C ASN A 97 11.05 1.82 -6.33
N VAL A 98 11.76 2.07 -5.23
CA VAL A 98 11.92 3.44 -4.70
C VAL A 98 12.79 4.29 -5.60
N VAL A 99 13.89 3.74 -6.13
CA VAL A 99 14.76 4.45 -7.09
C VAL A 99 13.97 4.81 -8.35
N TYR A 100 13.18 3.88 -8.88
CA TYR A 100 12.29 4.11 -10.01
C TYR A 100 11.30 5.25 -9.73
N LEU A 101 10.59 5.20 -8.61
CA LEU A 101 9.64 6.25 -8.24
C LEU A 101 10.33 7.60 -8.05
N THR A 102 11.52 7.61 -7.46
CA THR A 102 12.30 8.85 -7.30
C THR A 102 12.66 9.44 -8.65
N ALA A 103 13.14 8.62 -9.59
CA ALA A 103 13.48 9.08 -10.94
C ALA A 103 12.25 9.64 -11.66
N VAL A 104 11.12 8.93 -11.61
CA VAL A 104 9.85 9.40 -12.22
C VAL A 104 9.37 10.70 -11.57
N SER A 105 9.41 10.81 -10.23
CA SER A 105 9.06 12.04 -9.54
C SER A 105 9.95 13.21 -9.97
N LEU A 106 11.28 13.01 -10.10
CA LEU A 106 12.19 14.06 -10.56
C LEU A 106 11.88 14.50 -12.00
N VAL A 107 11.54 13.57 -12.88
CA VAL A 107 11.13 13.89 -14.26
C VAL A 107 9.85 14.73 -14.26
N VAL A 108 8.83 14.33 -13.49
CA VAL A 108 7.57 15.09 -13.36
C VAL A 108 7.83 16.48 -12.80
N LEU A 109 8.65 16.60 -11.76
CA LEU A 109 9.03 17.90 -11.18
C LEU A 109 9.78 18.77 -12.20
N GLY A 110 10.66 18.17 -13.01
CA GLY A 110 11.34 18.87 -14.09
C GLY A 110 10.36 19.47 -15.11
N PHE A 111 9.31 18.73 -15.48
CA PHE A 111 8.25 19.26 -16.34
C PHE A 111 7.47 20.40 -15.69
N VAL A 112 7.14 20.29 -14.40
CA VAL A 112 6.46 21.37 -13.66
C VAL A 112 7.32 22.63 -13.62
N VAL A 113 8.60 22.51 -13.29
CA VAL A 113 9.53 23.65 -13.25
C VAL A 113 9.69 24.27 -14.63
N ALA A 114 9.84 23.46 -15.69
CA ALA A 114 9.94 23.96 -17.05
C ALA A 114 8.67 24.72 -17.49
N ALA A 115 7.48 24.25 -17.09
CA ALA A 115 6.22 24.94 -17.36
C ALA A 115 6.14 26.29 -16.62
N LEU A 116 6.48 26.31 -15.32
CA LEU A 116 6.48 27.55 -14.52
C LEU A 116 7.45 28.60 -15.07
N LEU A 117 8.63 28.18 -15.51
CA LEU A 117 9.62 29.07 -16.13
C LEU A 117 9.14 29.65 -17.46
N ARG A 118 8.39 28.87 -18.26
CA ARG A 118 7.80 29.32 -19.53
C ARG A 118 6.67 30.31 -19.31
N ASP A 119 5.83 30.07 -18.31
CA ASP A 119 4.65 30.90 -18.04
C ASP A 119 5.01 32.18 -17.26
N GLY A 120 6.20 32.24 -16.64
CA GLY A 120 6.68 33.39 -15.87
C GLY A 120 5.86 33.69 -14.61
N ARG A 121 5.02 32.75 -14.18
CA ARG A 121 4.10 32.89 -13.05
C ARG A 121 4.67 32.21 -11.80
N ALA A 122 4.44 32.85 -10.65
CA ALA A 122 4.70 32.22 -9.36
C ALA A 122 3.75 31.02 -9.16
N PRO A 123 4.21 29.94 -8.51
CA PRO A 123 3.37 28.77 -8.23
C PRO A 123 2.26 29.15 -7.25
N ASP A 124 1.02 28.75 -7.57
CA ASP A 124 -0.12 28.88 -6.67
C ASP A 124 -0.20 27.70 -5.68
N ALA A 125 -1.16 27.75 -4.74
CA ALA A 125 -1.34 26.70 -3.75
C ALA A 125 -1.66 25.32 -4.35
N ARG A 126 -2.28 25.27 -5.54
CA ARG A 126 -2.64 24.01 -6.21
C ARG A 126 -1.41 23.32 -6.78
N VAL A 127 -0.54 24.10 -7.43
CA VAL A 127 0.76 23.62 -7.92
C VAL A 127 1.62 23.16 -6.75
N LEU A 128 1.67 23.91 -5.65
CA LEU A 128 2.42 23.52 -4.45
C LEU A 128 1.90 22.21 -3.86
N GLY A 129 0.58 22.03 -3.77
CA GLY A 129 -0.03 20.80 -3.27
C GLY A 129 0.25 19.59 -4.18
N TYR A 130 0.22 19.79 -5.51
CA TYR A 130 0.62 18.77 -6.48
C TYR A 130 2.08 18.36 -6.29
N VAL A 131 2.99 19.33 -6.23
CA VAL A 131 4.43 19.11 -6.03
C VAL A 131 4.67 18.38 -4.71
N ALA A 132 4.02 18.79 -3.62
CA ALA A 132 4.13 18.15 -2.33
C ALA A 132 3.74 16.66 -2.39
N MET A 133 2.66 16.33 -3.12
CA MET A 133 2.24 14.94 -3.32
C MET A 133 3.27 14.14 -4.15
N VAL A 134 3.76 14.70 -5.26
CA VAL A 134 4.76 14.05 -6.12
C VAL A 134 6.07 13.79 -5.37
N VAL A 135 6.49 14.74 -4.53
CA VAL A 135 7.66 14.59 -3.66
C VAL A 135 7.40 13.55 -2.58
N ALA A 136 6.19 13.46 -2.03
CA ALA A 136 5.87 12.50 -0.98
C ALA A 136 5.89 11.04 -1.45
N ILE A 137 5.57 10.75 -2.72
CA ILE A 137 5.51 9.39 -3.27
C ILE A 137 6.76 8.54 -2.93
N PRO A 138 8.00 8.94 -3.26
CA PRO A 138 9.19 8.13 -2.96
C PRO A 138 9.41 7.92 -1.46
N PHE A 139 9.14 8.92 -0.61
CA PHE A 139 9.28 8.76 0.85
C PHE A 139 8.24 7.80 1.42
N VAL A 140 7.00 7.90 0.95
CA VAL A 140 5.93 6.99 1.34
C VAL A 140 6.26 5.57 0.86
N ALA A 141 6.70 5.43 -0.39
CA ALA A 141 7.09 4.15 -0.94
C ALA A 141 8.23 3.50 -0.16
N TRP A 142 9.29 4.25 0.14
CA TRP A 142 10.41 3.79 0.95
C TRP A 142 9.96 3.18 2.28
N ARG A 143 9.02 3.87 2.96
CA ARG A 143 8.59 3.49 4.30
C ARG A 143 7.50 2.41 4.32
N TRP A 144 6.60 2.37 3.35
CA TRP A 144 5.37 1.56 3.41
C TRP A 144 5.11 0.62 2.23
N PHE A 145 5.73 0.77 1.04
CA PHE A 145 5.38 -0.03 -0.15
C PHE A 145 6.24 -1.29 -0.31
N TRP A 146 6.13 -2.19 0.66
CA TRP A 146 6.93 -3.42 0.69
C TRP A 146 6.34 -4.58 -0.11
N SER A 147 5.07 -4.48 -0.51
CA SER A 147 4.41 -5.47 -1.36
C SER A 147 4.06 -4.87 -2.73
N ALA A 148 3.85 -5.74 -3.72
CA ALA A 148 3.39 -5.30 -5.05
C ALA A 148 2.00 -4.65 -5.00
N SER A 149 1.11 -5.14 -4.14
CA SER A 149 -0.22 -4.54 -3.96
C SER A 149 -0.14 -3.17 -3.30
N ASP A 150 0.75 -2.98 -2.33
CA ASP A 150 1.01 -1.69 -1.70
C ASP A 150 1.55 -0.67 -2.69
N PHE A 151 2.49 -1.10 -3.52
CA PHE A 151 3.03 -0.26 -4.58
C PHE A 151 1.94 0.16 -5.56
N LEU A 152 1.14 -0.79 -6.05
CA LEU A 152 0.08 -0.54 -7.03
C LEU A 152 -0.98 0.43 -6.47
N VAL A 153 -1.58 0.08 -5.32
CA VAL A 153 -2.63 0.87 -4.69
C VAL A 153 -2.09 2.24 -4.27
N GLY A 154 -0.94 2.25 -3.60
CA GLY A 154 -0.38 3.45 -3.01
C GLY A 154 0.03 4.48 -4.06
N VAL A 155 0.73 4.07 -5.11
CA VAL A 155 1.12 4.97 -6.21
C VAL A 155 -0.12 5.52 -6.91
N LEU A 156 -1.09 4.68 -7.26
CA LEU A 156 -2.28 5.13 -7.98
C LEU A 156 -3.16 6.08 -7.15
N LEU A 157 -3.34 5.81 -5.85
CA LEU A 157 -4.04 6.72 -4.95
C LEU A 157 -3.32 8.07 -4.80
N MET A 158 -1.98 8.06 -4.67
CA MET A 158 -1.22 9.31 -4.57
C MET A 158 -1.25 10.12 -5.87
N CYS A 159 -1.17 9.47 -7.03
CA CYS A 159 -1.36 10.12 -8.33
C CYS A 159 -2.77 10.72 -8.45
N GLN A 160 -3.80 9.98 -8.07
CA GLN A 160 -5.18 10.46 -8.02
C GLN A 160 -5.31 11.70 -7.14
N SER A 161 -4.77 11.65 -5.94
CA SER A 161 -4.79 12.76 -4.99
C SER A 161 -4.07 13.99 -5.57
N ALA A 162 -2.89 13.82 -6.17
CA ALA A 162 -2.14 14.90 -6.80
C ALA A 162 -2.97 15.62 -7.89
N VAL A 163 -3.60 14.86 -8.80
CA VAL A 163 -4.43 15.40 -9.87
C VAL A 163 -5.64 16.17 -9.32
N VAL A 164 -6.31 15.62 -8.30
CA VAL A 164 -7.45 16.29 -7.66
C VAL A 164 -7.04 17.58 -6.95
N ILE A 165 -5.89 17.59 -6.27
CA ILE A 165 -5.35 18.79 -5.61
C ILE A 165 -5.03 19.88 -6.63
N HIS A 166 -4.40 19.53 -7.75
CA HIS A 166 -4.15 20.47 -8.84
C HIS A 166 -5.48 20.97 -9.45
N GLY A 167 -6.52 20.16 -9.35
CA GLY A 167 -7.87 20.49 -9.73
C GLY A 167 -8.35 19.82 -11.01
N GLY A 168 -7.56 18.89 -11.55
CA GLY A 168 -7.89 18.08 -12.70
C GLY A 168 -8.72 16.84 -12.35
N ASN A 169 -9.08 16.10 -13.39
CA ASN A 169 -9.78 14.82 -13.31
C ASN A 169 -9.13 13.82 -14.26
N TYR A 170 -9.17 12.55 -13.90
CA TYR A 170 -8.79 11.45 -14.76
C TYR A 170 -9.87 11.20 -15.81
N PRO A 171 -9.50 11.06 -17.09
CA PRO A 171 -10.47 10.71 -18.11
C PRO A 171 -11.01 9.29 -17.90
N PRO A 172 -12.28 9.01 -18.26
CA PRO A 172 -12.92 7.71 -18.07
C PRO A 172 -12.17 6.51 -18.68
N ILE A 173 -11.30 6.74 -19.66
CA ILE A 173 -10.44 5.70 -20.26
C ILE A 173 -9.52 4.99 -19.25
N TRP A 174 -9.22 5.62 -18.11
CA TRP A 174 -8.44 5.00 -17.04
C TRP A 174 -9.24 4.02 -16.19
N VAL A 175 -10.57 4.13 -16.18
CA VAL A 175 -11.46 3.34 -15.29
C VAL A 175 -11.27 1.83 -15.46
N PRO A 176 -11.20 1.26 -16.68
CA PRO A 176 -10.98 -0.18 -16.85
C PRO A 176 -9.64 -0.65 -16.27
N TYR A 177 -8.57 0.11 -16.49
CA TYR A 177 -7.24 -0.21 -15.95
C TYR A 177 -7.25 -0.17 -14.42
N ILE A 178 -7.86 0.86 -13.84
CA ILE A 178 -7.96 1.02 -12.39
C ILE A 178 -8.86 -0.05 -11.77
N ALA A 179 -9.96 -0.41 -12.42
CA ALA A 179 -10.84 -1.49 -11.98
C ALA A 179 -10.09 -2.83 -11.95
N LEU A 180 -9.27 -3.12 -12.96
CA LEU A 180 -8.40 -4.29 -12.97
C LEU A 180 -7.39 -4.27 -11.81
N CYS A 181 -6.72 -3.14 -11.59
CA CYS A 181 -5.76 -2.97 -10.49
C CYS A 181 -6.43 -3.15 -9.12
N ALA A 182 -7.60 -2.55 -8.93
CA ALA A 182 -8.40 -2.68 -7.72
C ALA A 182 -8.85 -4.14 -7.50
N ALA A 183 -9.31 -4.82 -8.55
CA ALA A 183 -9.71 -6.23 -8.47
C ALA A 183 -8.54 -7.13 -8.06
N ILE A 184 -7.35 -6.93 -8.64
CA ILE A 184 -6.13 -7.65 -8.26
C ILE A 184 -5.80 -7.38 -6.78
N ALA A 185 -5.81 -6.13 -6.34
CA ALA A 185 -5.51 -5.76 -4.95
C ALA A 185 -6.52 -6.37 -3.95
N VAL A 186 -7.81 -6.35 -4.29
CA VAL A 186 -8.88 -6.95 -3.48
C VAL A 186 -8.73 -8.46 -3.41
N PHE A 187 -8.53 -9.12 -4.55
CA PHE A 187 -8.41 -10.58 -4.60
C PHE A 187 -7.17 -11.07 -3.85
N THR A 188 -6.02 -10.44 -4.08
CA THR A 188 -4.76 -10.77 -3.38
C THR A 188 -4.88 -10.51 -1.87
N GLY A 189 -5.42 -9.36 -1.47
CA GLY A 189 -5.65 -9.02 -0.08
C GLY A 189 -6.62 -9.97 0.64
N TRP A 190 -7.69 -10.38 -0.05
CA TRP A 190 -8.64 -11.37 0.49
C TRP A 190 -7.98 -12.72 0.71
N ARG A 191 -7.20 -13.20 -0.27
CA ARG A 191 -6.45 -14.47 -0.14
C ARG A 191 -5.48 -14.41 1.04
N GLU A 192 -4.67 -13.36 1.13
CA GLU A 192 -3.74 -13.15 2.25
C GLU A 192 -4.46 -13.05 3.61
N HIS A 193 -5.66 -12.47 3.64
CA HIS A 193 -6.46 -12.43 4.86
C HIS A 193 -6.97 -13.81 5.27
N ARG A 194 -7.38 -14.66 4.33
CA ARG A 194 -7.77 -16.05 4.63
C ARG A 194 -6.60 -16.84 5.17
N ASP A 195 -5.41 -16.69 4.57
CA ASP A 195 -4.18 -17.32 5.05
C ASP A 195 -3.86 -16.90 6.49
N TYR A 196 -4.12 -15.64 6.84
CA TYR A 196 -3.95 -15.14 8.21
C TYR A 196 -4.89 -15.82 9.20
N LEU A 197 -6.17 -16.01 8.83
CA LEU A 197 -7.15 -16.66 9.71
C LEU A 197 -6.77 -18.11 9.99
N VAL A 198 -6.28 -18.83 8.98
CA VAL A 198 -5.76 -20.19 9.13
C VAL A 198 -4.54 -20.19 10.06
N LEU A 199 -3.57 -19.29 9.81
CA LEU A 199 -2.38 -19.17 10.65
C LEU A 199 -2.73 -18.83 12.11
N ARG A 200 -3.71 -17.95 12.33
CA ARG A 200 -4.18 -17.60 13.67
C ARG A 200 -4.79 -18.80 14.39
N ALA A 201 -5.55 -19.63 13.67
CA ALA A 201 -6.09 -20.87 14.22
C ALA A 201 -4.97 -21.88 14.57
N GLU A 202 -3.94 -21.99 13.71
CA GLU A 202 -2.76 -22.82 13.99
C GLU A 202 -1.98 -22.34 15.22
N LEU A 203 -1.83 -21.03 15.42
CA LEU A 203 -1.11 -20.45 16.56
C LEU A 203 -1.90 -20.58 17.88
N ALA A 204 -3.23 -20.60 17.81
CA ALA A 204 -4.11 -20.81 18.96
C ALA A 204 -4.25 -22.29 19.34
N ALA A 205 -3.89 -23.22 18.46
CA ALA A 205 -3.93 -24.64 18.76
C ALA A 205 -2.86 -24.97 19.82
N PRO A 206 -3.21 -25.72 20.89
CA PRO A 206 -2.22 -26.20 21.83
C PRO A 206 -1.12 -26.97 21.09
N PRO A 207 0.16 -26.90 21.53
CA PRO A 207 1.17 -27.81 21.02
C PRO A 207 0.63 -29.23 21.20
N ALA A 208 0.68 -30.02 20.13
CA ALA A 208 0.27 -31.42 20.20
C ALA A 208 1.04 -32.05 21.35
N GLN A 209 0.32 -32.40 22.41
CA GLN A 209 0.88 -33.09 23.56
C GLN A 209 1.32 -34.46 23.07
N GLY A 210 2.56 -34.53 22.57
CA GLY A 210 3.30 -35.77 22.44
C GLY A 210 3.66 -36.24 23.84
N GLU A 211 2.78 -37.08 24.38
CA GLU A 211 3.12 -38.22 25.24
C GLU A 211 4.13 -37.93 26.36
N ALA A 212 3.65 -37.32 27.45
CA ALA A 212 4.19 -37.65 28.76
C ALA A 212 3.65 -39.04 29.15
N LEU A 213 4.34 -40.08 28.68
CA LEU A 213 4.38 -41.39 29.34
C LEU A 213 5.56 -41.41 30.31
#